data_AF-A0A1G3V7L3-F1
#
_entry.id   AF-A0A1G3V7L3-F1
#
_cell.length_a   1.000
_cell.length_b   1.000
_cell.length_c   1.000
_cell.angle_alpha   90.00
_cell.angle_beta   90.00
_cell.angle_gamma   90.00
#
_symmetry.space_group_name_H-M   'P 1'
#
loop_
_entity.id
_entity.type
_entity.pdbx_description
1 polymer ?
#
loop_
_entity_poly.entity_id
_entity_poly.type
_entity_poly.pdbx_seq_one_letter_code
_entity_poly.pdbx_strand_id
1 'polypeptide(L)'
;MTSRTLLYFPIVHSQSDMGALSESVRKVTLQKLGERVWRQKVNLVKCFWSDVETYLNKLTLSYARTRVYQDGLPICEKELDIIMELAKKGSPNHQILARLVEKGATIMGTESAELLIEEYHLIKKILETGDVKDAMAIEARQKGASDLLLEKRDEFIAARIAQTLQPGETGILFLGMLHNIAGLLPEDIKVLYPMNKPSDKQGNERPLKNTPTLSIPPPSSRG
;
A
#
# COMPACT_ATOMS: atom_id res chain seq x y z
N MET A 1 -25.25 -6.79 13.22
CA MET A 1 -24.28 -5.70 12.99
C MET A 1 -23.89 -5.70 11.52
N THR A 2 -23.91 -4.55 10.85
CA THR A 2 -23.43 -4.46 9.46
C THR A 2 -21.91 -4.61 9.45
N SER A 3 -21.39 -5.63 8.76
CA SER A 3 -19.95 -5.92 8.71
C SER A 3 -19.19 -4.79 8.00
N ARG A 4 -17.99 -4.50 8.49
CA ARG A 4 -17.02 -3.59 7.85
C ARG A 4 -16.14 -4.41 6.93
N THR A 5 -16.00 -4.01 5.67
CA THR A 5 -15.16 -4.74 4.69
C THR A 5 -13.94 -3.91 4.32
N LEU A 6 -12.76 -4.51 4.24
CA LEU A 6 -11.52 -3.87 3.82
C LEU A 6 -10.89 -4.64 2.65
N LEU A 7 -10.84 -4.04 1.47
CA LEU A 7 -10.15 -4.57 0.30
C LEU A 7 -8.67 -4.18 0.36
N TYR A 8 -7.79 -5.15 0.48
CA TYR A 8 -6.35 -4.94 0.60
C TYR A 8 -5.66 -5.09 -0.77
N PHE A 9 -4.92 -4.06 -1.17
CA PHE A 9 -4.07 -4.04 -2.36
C PHE A 9 -2.63 -3.70 -1.96
N PRO A 10 -1.64 -4.52 -2.32
CA PRO A 10 -0.25 -4.18 -2.07
C PRO A 10 0.18 -3.02 -2.98
N ILE A 11 0.97 -2.08 -2.47
CA ILE A 11 1.58 -1.04 -3.30
C ILE A 11 2.84 -1.58 -3.94
N VAL A 12 2.88 -1.50 -5.27
CA VAL A 12 4.10 -1.65 -6.05
C VAL A 12 4.49 -0.27 -6.57
N HIS A 13 5.46 0.36 -5.89
CA HIS A 13 5.89 1.71 -6.23
C HIS A 13 6.42 1.80 -7.68
N SER A 14 5.89 2.75 -8.43
CA SER A 14 6.42 3.20 -9.71
C SER A 14 7.52 4.25 -9.49
N GLN A 15 8.27 4.60 -10.53
CA GLN A 15 9.26 5.68 -10.43
C GLN A 15 8.65 7.02 -10.03
N SER A 16 7.44 7.32 -10.54
CA SER A 16 6.74 8.57 -10.26
C SER A 16 6.40 8.73 -8.76
N ASP A 17 6.37 7.62 -8.01
CA ASP A 17 6.12 7.60 -6.57
C ASP A 17 7.39 7.87 -5.75
N MET A 18 8.57 7.71 -6.35
CA MET A 18 9.86 7.71 -5.63
C MET A 18 10.56 9.08 -5.60
N GLY A 19 9.98 10.12 -6.20
CA GLY A 19 10.53 11.49 -6.17
C GLY A 19 12.02 11.54 -6.54
N ALA A 20 12.85 12.17 -5.69
CA ALA A 20 14.30 12.31 -5.89
C ALA A 20 15.06 10.97 -5.92
N LEU A 21 14.48 9.88 -5.39
CA LEU A 21 15.11 8.56 -5.38
C LEU A 21 14.96 7.81 -6.72
N SER A 22 14.06 8.27 -7.59
CA SER A 22 13.72 7.62 -8.86
C SER A 22 14.91 7.48 -9.81
N GLU A 23 15.75 8.51 -9.92
CA GLU A 23 16.93 8.53 -10.79
C GLU A 23 18.06 7.64 -10.27
N SER A 24 18.28 7.61 -8.95
CA SER A 24 19.26 6.72 -8.32
C SER A 24 18.89 5.24 -8.51
N VAL A 25 17.61 4.88 -8.30
CA VAL A 25 17.11 3.51 -8.53
C VAL A 25 17.22 3.12 -10.01
N ARG A 26 16.89 4.04 -10.92
CA ARG A 26 17.03 3.84 -12.36
C ARG A 26 18.48 3.55 -12.74
N LYS A 27 19.40 4.42 -12.31
CA LYS A 27 20.83 4.32 -12.61
C LYS A 27 21.42 3.01 -12.11
N VAL A 28 21.12 2.63 -10.87
CA VAL A 28 21.57 1.35 -10.29
C VAL A 28 21.01 0.16 -11.08
N THR A 29 19.73 0.19 -11.43
CA THR A 29 19.10 -0.93 -12.18
C THR A 29 19.67 -1.05 -13.59
N LEU A 30 19.84 0.07 -14.30
CA LEU A 30 20.43 0.08 -15.64
C LEU A 30 21.89 -0.37 -15.62
N GLN A 31 22.68 0.05 -14.62
CA GLN A 31 24.08 -0.34 -14.48
C GLN A 31 24.25 -1.82 -14.11
N LYS A 32 23.43 -2.35 -13.21
CA LYS A 32 23.58 -3.72 -12.69
C LYS A 32 22.86 -4.78 -13.50
N LEU A 33 21.68 -4.47 -14.03
CA LEU A 33 20.75 -5.45 -14.61
C LEU A 33 20.39 -5.16 -16.08
N GLY A 34 20.80 -3.99 -16.60
CA GLY A 34 20.61 -3.62 -18.00
C GLY A 34 19.19 -3.15 -18.36
N GLU A 35 19.08 -2.60 -19.57
CA GLU A 35 17.86 -1.95 -20.06
C GLU A 35 16.68 -2.90 -20.27
N ARG A 36 16.95 -4.16 -20.60
CA ARG A 36 15.89 -5.18 -20.80
C ARG A 36 15.16 -5.47 -19.49
N VAL A 37 15.90 -5.71 -18.41
CA VAL A 37 15.33 -5.99 -17.07
C VAL A 37 14.59 -4.74 -16.56
N TRP A 38 15.15 -3.56 -16.82
CA TRP A 38 14.49 -2.29 -16.52
C TRP A 38 13.12 -2.18 -17.20
N ARG A 39 13.04 -2.37 -18.52
CA ARG A 39 11.77 -2.31 -19.27
C ARG A 39 10.77 -3.36 -18.79
N GLN A 40 11.22 -4.57 -18.49
CA GLN A 40 10.37 -5.62 -17.94
C GLN A 40 9.77 -5.21 -16.59
N LYS A 41 10.57 -4.65 -15.68
CA LYS A 41 10.09 -4.14 -14.39
C LYS A 41 9.02 -3.05 -14.57
N VAL A 42 9.27 -2.07 -15.43
CA VAL A 42 8.31 -0.99 -15.72
C VAL A 42 6.99 -1.56 -16.27
N ASN A 43 7.07 -2.52 -17.20
CA ASN A 43 5.89 -3.16 -17.75
C ASN A 43 5.10 -3.96 -16.71
N LEU A 44 5.78 -4.71 -15.83
CA LEU A 44 5.13 -5.47 -14.76
C LEU A 44 4.37 -4.56 -13.79
N VAL A 45 4.98 -3.44 -13.38
CA VAL A 45 4.31 -2.43 -12.53
C VAL A 45 3.08 -1.87 -13.24
N LYS A 46 3.19 -1.54 -14.53
CA LYS A 46 2.06 -1.04 -15.32
C LYS A 46 0.92 -2.06 -15.42
N CYS A 47 1.23 -3.33 -15.71
CA CYS A 47 0.23 -4.40 -15.77
C CYS A 47 -0.46 -4.58 -14.42
N PHE A 48 0.29 -4.61 -13.32
CA PHE A 48 -0.26 -4.73 -11.97
C PHE A 48 -1.31 -3.63 -11.69
N TRP A 49 -0.96 -2.36 -11.94
CA TRP A 49 -1.90 -1.25 -11.72
C TRP A 49 -3.11 -1.29 -12.66
N SER A 50 -2.93 -1.77 -13.90
CA SER A 50 -4.04 -2.00 -14.83
C SER A 50 -4.99 -3.09 -14.34
N ASP A 51 -4.47 -4.16 -13.73
CA ASP A 51 -5.28 -5.25 -13.18
C ASP A 51 -6.05 -4.80 -11.95
N VAL A 52 -5.41 -4.03 -11.06
CA VAL A 52 -6.05 -3.40 -9.90
C VAL A 52 -7.21 -2.51 -10.35
N GLU A 53 -6.98 -1.63 -11.32
CA GLU A 53 -8.03 -0.77 -11.87
C GLU A 53 -9.17 -1.57 -12.50
N THR A 54 -8.84 -2.59 -13.29
CA THR A 54 -9.82 -3.48 -13.91
C THR A 54 -10.68 -4.19 -12.86
N TYR A 55 -10.08 -4.64 -11.77
CA TYR A 55 -10.79 -5.26 -10.66
C TYR A 55 -11.73 -4.26 -9.98
N LEU A 56 -11.24 -3.07 -9.62
CA LEU A 56 -12.04 -2.02 -8.97
C LEU A 56 -13.22 -1.57 -9.83
N ASN A 57 -13.04 -1.47 -11.15
CA ASN A 57 -14.11 -1.10 -12.07
C ASN A 57 -15.21 -2.18 -12.21
N LYS A 58 -14.91 -3.44 -11.89
CA LYS A 58 -15.90 -4.53 -11.89
C LYS A 58 -16.69 -4.62 -10.59
N LEU A 59 -16.24 -3.95 -9.52
CA LEU A 59 -16.95 -3.94 -8.26
C LEU A 59 -18.12 -2.97 -8.29
N THR A 60 -19.28 -3.43 -7.83
CA THR A 60 -20.44 -2.57 -7.57
C THR A 60 -20.28 -1.92 -6.20
N LEU A 61 -19.42 -0.89 -6.12
CA LEU A 61 -19.18 -0.14 -4.89
C LEU A 61 -20.17 1.01 -4.72
N SER A 62 -20.66 1.19 -3.49
CA SER A 62 -21.28 2.45 -3.09
C SER A 62 -20.16 3.44 -2.75
N TYR A 63 -19.72 4.24 -3.73
CA TYR A 63 -18.59 5.16 -3.55
C TYR A 63 -18.81 6.14 -2.41
N ALA A 64 -20.04 6.64 -2.21
CA ALA A 64 -20.42 7.49 -1.08
C ALA A 64 -20.22 6.82 0.31
N ARG A 65 -20.13 5.49 0.36
CA ARG A 65 -19.83 4.69 1.56
C ARG A 65 -18.49 3.97 1.45
N THR A 66 -17.61 4.45 0.58
CA THR A 66 -16.28 3.90 0.36
C THR A 66 -15.24 4.83 0.92
N ARG A 67 -14.34 4.30 1.76
CA ARG A 67 -13.16 5.00 2.26
C ARG A 67 -11.91 4.45 1.61
N VAL A 68 -11.01 5.33 1.21
CA VAL A 68 -9.75 4.95 0.56
C VAL A 68 -8.60 5.31 1.48
N TYR A 69 -7.81 4.30 1.86
CA TYR A 69 -6.67 4.38 2.75
C TYR A 69 -5.40 4.18 1.93
N GLN A 70 -4.47 5.13 2.02
CA GLN A 70 -3.25 5.16 1.19
C GLN A 70 -2.01 5.28 2.07
N ASP A 71 -1.14 4.28 2.02
CA ASP A 71 0.21 4.33 2.62
C ASP A 71 0.99 5.59 2.24
N GLY A 72 1.74 6.13 3.19
CA GLY A 72 2.55 7.33 3.02
C GLY A 72 1.74 8.62 2.93
N LEU A 73 0.41 8.58 3.11
CA LEU A 73 -0.44 9.77 3.09
C LEU A 73 -0.65 10.33 4.52
N PRO A 74 -0.04 11.48 4.86
CA PRO A 74 -0.18 12.07 6.18
C PRO A 74 -1.59 12.61 6.42
N ILE A 75 -2.06 12.53 7.66
CA ILE A 75 -3.24 13.28 8.10
C ILE A 75 -2.86 14.77 8.16
N CYS A 76 -3.37 15.58 7.22
CA CYS A 76 -2.90 16.97 7.07
C CYS A 76 -3.88 17.93 6.38
N GLU A 77 -5.14 17.53 6.17
CA GLU A 77 -6.19 18.30 5.47
C GLU A 77 -5.89 18.62 3.99
N LYS A 78 -4.73 18.17 3.48
CA LYS A 78 -4.25 18.34 2.11
C LYS A 78 -4.10 17.00 1.38
N GLU A 79 -4.72 15.95 1.90
CA GLU A 79 -4.65 14.59 1.35
C GLU A 79 -5.06 14.57 -0.12
N LEU A 80 -6.16 15.27 -0.45
CA LEU A 80 -6.65 15.37 -1.81
C LEU A 80 -5.68 16.12 -2.72
N ASP A 81 -5.11 17.24 -2.26
CA ASP A 81 -4.15 18.02 -3.04
C ASP A 81 -2.91 17.20 -3.40
N ILE A 82 -2.37 16.46 -2.41
CA ILE A 82 -1.23 15.55 -2.58
C ILE A 82 -1.54 14.50 -3.66
N ILE A 83 -2.73 13.88 -3.58
CA ILE A 83 -3.14 12.86 -4.56
C ILE A 83 -3.28 13.45 -5.95
N MET A 84 -3.97 14.59 -6.09
CA MET A 84 -4.19 15.20 -7.39
C MET A 84 -2.87 15.67 -8.02
N GLU A 85 -1.92 16.16 -7.22
CA GLU A 85 -0.59 16.51 -7.71
C GLU A 85 0.19 15.28 -8.22
N LEU A 86 0.23 14.20 -7.43
CA LEU A 86 0.94 12.97 -7.81
C LEU A 86 0.27 12.25 -8.99
N ALA A 87 -1.06 12.32 -9.09
CA ALA A 87 -1.81 11.81 -10.22
C ALA A 87 -1.45 12.56 -11.52
N LYS A 88 -1.34 13.89 -11.46
CA LYS A 88 -0.89 14.75 -12.58
C LYS A 88 0.54 14.44 -13.00
N LYS A 89 1.41 14.06 -12.05
CA LYS A 89 2.79 13.59 -12.32
C LYS A 89 2.84 12.16 -12.89
N GLY A 90 1.71 11.51 -13.12
CA GLY A 90 1.63 10.22 -13.78
C GLY A 90 1.88 9.02 -12.85
N SER A 91 1.70 9.16 -11.54
CA SER A 91 1.68 8.01 -10.63
C SER A 91 0.44 7.15 -10.90
N PRO A 92 0.60 5.88 -11.31
CA PRO A 92 -0.54 5.00 -11.57
C PRO A 92 -1.43 4.79 -10.33
N ASN A 93 -0.80 4.66 -9.15
CA ASN A 93 -1.53 4.52 -7.89
C ASN A 93 -2.39 5.76 -7.62
N HIS A 94 -1.79 6.95 -7.64
CA HIS A 94 -2.51 8.19 -7.34
C HIS A 94 -3.56 8.54 -8.39
N GLN A 95 -3.38 8.10 -9.64
CA GLN A 95 -4.42 8.19 -10.67
C GLN A 95 -5.65 7.33 -10.34
N ILE A 96 -5.46 6.13 -9.77
CA ILE A 96 -6.58 5.30 -9.28
C ILE A 96 -7.26 5.99 -8.09
N LEU A 97 -6.48 6.51 -7.14
CA LEU A 97 -7.02 7.27 -5.99
C LEU A 97 -7.88 8.45 -6.44
N ALA A 98 -7.38 9.26 -7.37
CA ALA A 98 -8.10 10.40 -7.95
C ALA A 98 -9.44 9.96 -8.56
N ARG A 99 -9.45 8.89 -9.36
CA ARG A 99 -10.69 8.34 -9.96
C ARG A 99 -11.68 7.82 -8.91
N LEU A 100 -11.21 7.22 -7.82
CA LEU A 100 -12.09 6.78 -6.74
C LEU A 100 -12.75 7.97 -6.05
N VAL A 101 -12.00 9.04 -5.80
CA VAL A 101 -12.54 10.29 -5.24
C VAL A 101 -13.54 10.95 -6.19
N GLU A 102 -13.23 11.02 -7.49
CA GLU A 102 -14.15 11.55 -8.52
C GLU A 102 -15.48 10.80 -8.55
N LYS A 103 -15.48 9.49 -8.28
CA LYS A 103 -16.69 8.67 -8.18
C LYS A 103 -17.45 8.85 -6.85
N GLY A 104 -16.89 9.59 -5.89
CA GLY A 104 -17.51 9.92 -4.60
C GLY A 104 -16.94 9.20 -3.39
N ALA A 105 -15.82 8.49 -3.52
CA ALA A 105 -15.14 7.89 -2.36
C ALA A 105 -14.44 8.96 -1.50
N THR A 106 -14.37 8.71 -0.20
CA THR A 106 -13.67 9.59 0.74
C THR A 106 -12.24 9.14 0.92
N ILE A 107 -11.28 10.03 0.66
CA ILE A 107 -9.87 9.75 0.94
C ILE A 107 -9.57 9.90 2.44
N MET A 108 -8.70 9.02 2.95
CA MET A 108 -8.26 9.00 4.33
C MET A 108 -6.73 9.06 4.40
N GLY A 109 -6.19 10.05 5.09
CA GLY A 109 -4.80 9.99 5.57
C GLY A 109 -4.64 8.82 6.55
N THR A 110 -3.56 8.07 6.40
CA THR A 110 -3.27 6.86 7.19
C THR A 110 -2.05 7.00 8.07
N GLU A 111 -1.29 8.08 7.91
CA GLU A 111 0.02 8.23 8.56
C GLU A 111 0.08 9.44 9.49
N SER A 112 0.88 9.32 10.53
CA SER A 112 1.31 10.45 11.34
C SER A 112 2.44 11.18 10.63
N ALA A 113 2.35 12.52 10.55
CA ALA A 113 3.39 13.34 9.98
C ALA A 113 4.72 13.16 10.73
N GLU A 114 4.66 13.01 12.05
CA GLU A 114 5.82 12.79 12.92
C GLU A 114 6.54 11.48 12.58
N LEU A 115 5.80 10.37 12.41
CA LEU A 115 6.38 9.07 12.06
C LEU A 115 6.99 9.08 10.65
N LEU A 116 6.37 9.77 9.69
CA LEU A 116 6.92 9.93 8.34
C LEU A 116 8.21 10.77 8.32
N ILE A 117 8.28 11.81 9.15
CA ILE A 117 9.50 12.62 9.32
C ILE A 117 10.62 11.77 9.95
N GLU A 118 10.30 10.93 10.93
CA GLU A 118 11.26 10.00 11.53
C GLU A 118 11.83 9.01 10.48
N GLU A 119 10.96 8.46 9.63
CA GLU A 119 11.36 7.56 8.54
C GLU A 119 12.28 8.28 7.54
N TYR A 120 11.91 9.50 7.14
CA TYR A 120 12.73 10.33 6.26
C TYR A 120 14.12 10.57 6.84
N HIS A 121 14.25 10.83 8.15
CA HIS A 121 15.53 11.02 8.81
C HIS A 121 16.39 9.75 8.85
N LEU A 122 15.79 8.57 9.02
CA LEU A 122 16.50 7.29 8.94
C LEU A 122 17.05 7.07 7.52
N ILE A 123 16.19 7.23 6.50
CA ILE A 123 16.59 7.05 5.09
C ILE A 123 17.68 8.05 4.70
N LYS A 124 17.54 9.32 5.09
CA LYS A 124 18.51 10.37 4.78
C LYS A 124 19.91 10.04 5.31
N LYS A 125 20.03 9.51 6.54
CA LYS A 125 21.32 9.10 7.12
C LYS A 125 22.00 7.98 6.33
N ILE A 126 21.23 7.08 5.71
CA ILE A 126 21.75 6.00 4.86
C ILE A 126 22.20 6.55 3.50
N LEU A 127 21.50 7.55 2.96
CA LEU A 127 21.82 8.14 1.65
C LEU A 127 23.01 9.10 1.68
N GLU A 128 23.22 9.81 2.79
CA GLU A 128 24.29 10.80 2.94
C GLU A 128 25.70 10.19 3.05
N THR A 129 25.84 8.90 3.36
CA THR A 129 27.16 8.30 3.58
C THR A 129 27.95 7.98 2.32
N GLY A 130 27.32 7.92 1.14
CA GLY A 130 27.99 7.82 -0.17
C GLY A 130 28.81 6.53 -0.44
N ASP A 131 29.29 5.83 0.59
CA ASP A 131 29.99 4.55 0.54
C ASP A 131 29.04 3.39 0.87
N VAL A 132 29.01 2.39 0.00
CA VAL A 132 28.14 1.21 0.10
C VAL A 132 28.45 0.38 1.35
N LYS A 133 29.72 0.29 1.79
CA LYS A 133 30.09 -0.48 2.99
C LYS A 133 29.58 0.20 4.27
N ASP A 134 29.70 1.52 4.32
CA ASP A 134 29.21 2.31 5.45
C ASP A 134 27.68 2.35 5.47
N ALA A 135 27.03 2.40 4.30
CA ALA A 135 25.58 2.28 4.18
C ALA A 135 25.06 0.93 4.72
N MET A 136 25.70 -0.20 4.38
CA MET A 136 25.29 -1.52 4.90
C MET A 136 25.50 -1.64 6.42
N ALA A 137 26.58 -1.09 6.96
CA ALA A 137 26.83 -1.08 8.40
C ALA A 137 25.81 -0.21 9.15
N ILE A 138 25.44 0.94 8.60
CA ILE A 138 24.41 1.82 9.15
C ILE A 138 23.04 1.16 9.05
N GLU A 139 22.69 0.57 7.92
CA GLU A 139 21.43 -0.17 7.73
C GLU A 139 21.32 -1.30 8.77
N ALA A 140 22.38 -2.08 8.97
CA ALA A 140 22.40 -3.13 10.00
C ALA A 140 22.23 -2.56 11.41
N ARG A 141 22.87 -1.42 11.72
CA ARG A 141 22.76 -0.74 13.02
C ARG A 141 21.39 -0.09 13.25
N GLN A 142 20.75 0.40 12.18
CA GLN A 142 19.46 1.09 12.21
C GLN A 142 18.28 0.16 11.94
N LYS A 143 18.53 -1.11 11.62
CA LYS A 143 17.49 -2.10 11.34
C LYS A 143 16.46 -2.20 12.46
N GLY A 144 16.91 -2.27 13.72
CA GLY A 144 16.00 -2.32 14.87
C GLY A 144 15.15 -1.06 15.02
N ALA A 145 15.70 0.13 14.74
CA ALA A 145 14.95 1.38 14.77
C ALA A 145 13.94 1.46 13.61
N SER A 146 14.32 0.96 12.43
CA SER A 146 13.44 0.92 11.24
C SER A 146 12.29 -0.07 11.43
N ASP A 147 12.57 -1.25 11.99
CA ASP A 147 11.54 -2.27 12.30
C ASP A 147 10.57 -1.73 13.36
N LEU A 148 11.06 -1.10 14.45
CA LEU A 148 10.20 -0.48 15.46
C LEU A 148 9.36 0.67 14.90
N LEU A 149 9.92 1.48 14.02
CA LEU A 149 9.18 2.57 13.38
C LEU A 149 8.07 2.03 12.48
N LEU A 150 8.34 0.96 11.73
CA LEU A 150 7.34 0.30 10.90
C LEU A 150 6.19 -0.27 11.75
N GLU A 151 6.49 -0.86 12.90
CA GLU A 151 5.47 -1.34 13.85
C GLU A 151 4.59 -0.19 14.36
N LYS A 152 5.18 0.96 14.74
CA LYS A 152 4.40 2.15 15.15
C LYS A 152 3.50 2.67 14.04
N ARG A 153 3.97 2.66 12.79
CA ARG A 153 3.16 3.04 11.63
C ARG A 153 2.02 2.05 11.42
N ASP A 154 2.28 0.75 11.51
CA ASP A 154 1.25 -0.30 11.43
C ASP A 154 0.15 -0.12 12.48
N GLU A 155 0.52 0.15 13.74
CA GLU A 155 -0.41 0.44 14.82
C GLU A 155 -1.26 1.68 14.53
N PHE A 156 -0.63 2.76 14.06
CA PHE A 156 -1.33 3.99 13.73
C PHE A 156 -2.32 3.80 12.58
N ILE A 157 -1.91 3.12 11.51
CA ILE A 157 -2.76 2.81 10.35
C ILE A 157 -3.95 1.95 10.77
N ALA A 158 -3.71 0.88 11.55
CA ALA A 158 -4.76 0.00 12.03
C ALA A 158 -5.77 0.74 12.92
N ALA A 159 -5.29 1.55 13.87
CA ALA A 159 -6.14 2.39 14.72
C ALA A 159 -6.96 3.39 13.90
N ARG A 160 -6.34 4.01 12.88
CA ARG A 160 -7.01 4.96 11.99
C ARG A 160 -8.13 4.29 11.21
N ILE A 161 -7.90 3.12 10.64
CA ILE A 161 -8.93 2.34 9.95
C ILE A 161 -10.06 1.96 10.92
N ALA A 162 -9.71 1.46 12.10
CA ALA A 162 -10.68 1.05 13.12
C ALA A 162 -11.62 2.19 13.55
N GLN A 163 -11.10 3.41 13.68
CA GLN A 163 -11.86 4.59 14.08
C GLN A 163 -12.73 5.16 12.95
N THR A 164 -12.27 5.05 11.70
CA THR A 164 -12.88 5.80 10.59
C THR A 164 -13.79 4.94 9.74
N LEU A 165 -13.49 3.65 9.55
CA LEU A 165 -14.34 2.75 8.78
C LEU A 165 -15.60 2.41 9.59
N GLN A 166 -16.74 2.93 9.15
CA GLN A 166 -18.01 2.79 9.84
C GLN A 166 -18.73 1.49 9.44
N PRO A 167 -19.66 0.99 10.28
CA PRO A 167 -20.46 -0.18 9.96
C PRO A 167 -21.18 -0.09 8.59
N GLY A 168 -20.97 -1.09 7.74
CA GLY A 168 -21.52 -1.15 6.38
C GLY A 168 -20.83 -0.26 5.34
N GLU A 169 -19.72 0.38 5.68
CA GLU A 169 -18.80 0.98 4.70
C GLU A 169 -17.82 -0.07 4.15
N THR A 170 -17.27 0.24 2.97
CA THR A 170 -16.17 -0.51 2.37
C THR A 170 -14.90 0.33 2.38
N GLY A 171 -13.83 -0.19 2.98
CA GLY A 171 -12.50 0.35 2.88
C GLY A 171 -11.78 -0.23 1.66
N ILE A 172 -11.06 0.60 0.92
CA ILE A 172 -10.02 0.19 -0.03
C ILE A 172 -8.70 0.63 0.57
N LEU A 173 -7.78 -0.32 0.79
CA LEU A 173 -6.48 -0.08 1.39
C LEU A 173 -5.38 -0.38 0.39
N PHE A 174 -4.57 0.63 0.09
CA PHE A 174 -3.31 0.49 -0.61
C PHE A 174 -2.18 0.57 0.41
N LEU A 175 -1.45 -0.53 0.62
CA LEU A 175 -0.42 -0.63 1.65
C LEU A 175 0.88 -1.23 1.13
N GLY A 176 2.02 -0.67 1.52
CA GLY A 176 3.34 -1.21 1.20
C GLY A 176 3.53 -2.64 1.73
N MET A 177 4.31 -3.45 1.01
CA MET A 177 4.45 -4.90 1.28
C MET A 177 5.10 -5.23 2.63
N LEU A 178 5.83 -4.28 3.22
CA LEU A 178 6.52 -4.49 4.50
C LEU A 178 5.57 -4.39 5.70
N HIS A 179 4.47 -3.66 5.57
CA HIS A 179 3.48 -3.46 6.62
C HIS A 179 2.75 -4.77 7.00
N ASN A 180 2.29 -4.84 8.24
CA ASN A 180 1.56 -5.99 8.78
C ASN A 180 0.44 -5.60 9.76
N ILE A 181 -0.63 -5.00 9.24
CA ILE A 181 -1.74 -4.54 10.08
C ILE A 181 -2.81 -5.61 10.39
N ALA A 182 -2.77 -6.78 9.74
CA ALA A 182 -3.87 -7.75 9.80
C ALA A 182 -4.15 -8.27 11.22
N GLY A 183 -3.12 -8.37 12.07
CA GLY A 183 -3.26 -8.74 13.48
C GLY A 183 -3.68 -7.59 14.41
N LEU A 184 -3.73 -6.36 13.91
CA LEU A 184 -4.03 -5.14 14.66
C LEU A 184 -5.45 -4.62 14.39
N LEU A 185 -6.09 -5.12 13.33
CA LEU A 185 -7.44 -4.73 12.97
C LEU A 185 -8.47 -5.41 13.89
N PRO A 186 -9.56 -4.70 14.26
CA PRO A 186 -10.70 -5.29 14.96
C PRO A 186 -11.31 -6.48 14.22
N GLU A 187 -11.79 -7.47 14.96
CA GLU A 187 -12.34 -8.73 14.41
C GLU A 187 -13.57 -8.54 13.49
N ASP A 188 -14.30 -7.44 13.66
CA ASP A 188 -15.48 -7.12 12.86
C ASP A 188 -15.14 -6.47 11.50
N ILE A 189 -13.85 -6.19 11.24
CA ILE A 189 -13.34 -5.78 9.93
C ILE A 189 -12.92 -7.02 9.14
N LYS A 190 -13.71 -7.35 8.11
CA LYS A 190 -13.41 -8.42 7.17
C LYS A 190 -12.41 -7.96 6.12
N VAL A 191 -11.18 -8.45 6.18
CA VAL A 191 -10.15 -8.17 5.18
C VAL A 191 -10.27 -9.14 4.00
N LEU A 192 -10.30 -8.60 2.78
CA LEU A 192 -10.29 -9.35 1.53
C LEU A 192 -9.01 -9.02 0.75
N TYR A 193 -8.43 -10.02 0.08
CA TYR A 193 -7.19 -9.91 -0.68
C TYR A 193 -7.43 -10.23 -2.16
N PRO A 194 -7.86 -9.28 -2.99
CA PRO A 194 -8.25 -9.54 -4.37
C PRO A 194 -7.13 -9.97 -5.30
N MET A 195 -5.92 -9.45 -5.08
CA MET A 195 -4.81 -9.55 -6.03
C MET A 195 -3.68 -10.47 -5.57
N ASN A 196 -3.53 -10.69 -4.25
CA ASN A 196 -2.69 -11.70 -3.56
C ASN A 196 -2.67 -11.37 -2.05
N LYS A 197 -2.39 -12.36 -1.19
CA LYS A 197 -2.09 -12.09 0.23
C LYS A 197 -0.67 -11.50 0.36
N PRO A 198 -0.42 -10.54 1.26
CA PRO A 198 0.93 -10.08 1.55
C PRO A 198 1.77 -11.24 2.12
N SER A 199 2.94 -11.46 1.52
CA SER A 199 3.92 -12.49 1.92
C SER A 199 4.77 -11.99 3.11
N ASP A 200 5.28 -12.86 3.96
CA ASP A 200 6.30 -12.47 4.96
C ASP A 200 7.63 -12.06 4.30
N LYS A 201 8.57 -11.55 5.11
CA LYS A 201 9.93 -11.17 4.68
C LYS A 201 10.71 -12.34 4.00
N GLN A 202 10.15 -13.56 4.01
CA GLN A 202 10.74 -14.79 3.47
C GLN A 202 9.95 -15.38 2.29
N GLY A 203 8.87 -14.72 1.83
CA GLY A 203 8.08 -15.13 0.67
C GLY A 203 7.02 -16.19 0.95
N ASN A 204 6.76 -16.54 2.21
CA ASN A 204 5.68 -17.48 2.56
C ASN A 204 4.34 -16.75 2.68
N GLU A 205 3.25 -17.44 2.31
CA GLU A 205 1.90 -16.97 2.63
C GLU A 205 1.75 -16.81 4.15
N ARG A 206 1.45 -15.59 4.61
CA ARG A 206 1.31 -15.33 6.05
C ARG A 206 0.08 -16.06 6.59
N PRO A 207 0.21 -16.88 7.66
CA PRO A 207 -0.93 -17.54 8.27
C PRO A 207 -1.88 -16.49 8.86
N LEU A 208 -3.13 -16.47 8.39
CA LEU A 208 -4.22 -15.70 8.98
C LEU A 208 -4.71 -16.45 10.22
N LYS A 209 -4.76 -15.79 11.38
CA LYS A 209 -5.38 -16.39 12.57
C LYS A 209 -6.89 -16.60 12.43
N ASN A 210 -7.56 -15.99 11.44
CA ASN A 210 -9.01 -16.12 11.25
C ASN A 210 -9.40 -16.02 9.75
N THR A 211 -9.60 -17.16 9.10
CA THR A 211 -10.36 -17.22 7.83
C THR A 211 -11.47 -18.25 7.96
N PRO A 212 -12.76 -17.84 7.93
CA PRO A 212 -13.82 -18.78 7.61
C PRO A 212 -13.68 -19.14 6.12
N THR A 213 -13.53 -20.42 5.85
CA THR A 213 -13.61 -21.02 4.51
C THR A 213 -14.95 -20.64 3.88
N LEU A 214 -14.93 -19.80 2.83
CA LEU A 214 -16.10 -19.61 1.97
C LEU A 214 -16.19 -20.84 1.06
N SER A 215 -17.00 -21.81 1.46
CA SER A 215 -17.37 -22.95 0.61
C SER A 215 -18.23 -22.43 -0.54
N ILE A 216 -17.65 -22.36 -1.74
CA ILE A 216 -18.40 -22.18 -2.98
C ILE A 216 -19.12 -23.52 -3.25
N PRO A 217 -20.46 -23.60 -3.27
CA PRO A 217 -21.14 -24.83 -3.64
C PRO A 217 -20.88 -25.15 -5.12
N PRO A 218 -20.73 -26.43 -5.50
CA PRO A 218 -20.53 -26.80 -6.89
C PRO A 218 -21.75 -26.41 -7.74
N PRO A 219 -21.54 -26.12 -9.04
CA PRO A 219 -22.65 -25.81 -9.93
C PRO A 219 -23.60 -27.00 -10.00
N SER A 220 -24.89 -26.74 -9.78
CA SER A 220 -25.96 -27.71 -9.98
C SER A 220 -25.98 -28.13 -11.45
N SER A 221 -25.62 -29.37 -11.73
CA SER A 221 -25.93 -30.03 -12.99
C SER A 221 -27.45 -30.11 -13.14
N ARG A 222 -28.02 -29.29 -14.03
CA ARG A 222 -29.35 -29.49 -14.61
C ARG A 222 -29.17 -30.02 -16.03
N GLY A 223 -29.83 -31.13 -16.32
CA GLY A 223 -30.00 -31.72 -17.67
C GLY A 223 -29.20 -32.99 -17.86
#